data_AF-R8WS16-F1
#
_entry.id   AF-R8WS16-F1
#
_cell.length_a   1.000
_cell.length_b   1.000
_cell.length_c   1.000
_cell.angle_alpha   90.00
_cell.angle_beta   90.00
_cell.angle_gamma   90.00
#
_symmetry.space_group_name_H-M   'P 1'
#
loop_
_entity.id
_entity.type
_entity.pdbx_description
1 polymer ?
#
loop_
_entity_poly.entity_id
_entity_poly.type
_entity_poly.pdbx_seq_one_letter_code
_entity_poly.pdbx_strand_id
1 'polypeptide(L)'
;MLLLERIVNIKLIVSAAILMTSVMAPMSRAFATQATEAAPQDMTCKEFVDMSGQYMTAIAFVIVNKNSDFKGDDYVPLHEVETVAVPKMIKMCHRHPDTKLGELAVNLKGSGLHY
;
A
#
# COMPACT_ATOMS: atom_id res chain seq x y z
N MET A 1 12.63 -45.76 47.38
CA MET A 1 11.83 -44.53 47.54
C MET A 1 12.49 -43.34 46.83
N LEU A 2 13.74 -43.01 47.15
CA LEU A 2 14.50 -41.88 46.57
C LEU A 2 14.67 -41.85 45.03
N LEU A 3 14.79 -43.01 44.37
CA LEU A 3 14.97 -43.07 42.91
C LEU A 3 13.69 -42.74 42.14
N LEU A 4 12.53 -43.15 42.68
CA LEU A 4 11.22 -42.97 42.05
C LEU A 4 10.75 -41.52 42.16
N GLU A 5 11.00 -40.87 43.32
CA GLU A 5 10.73 -39.45 43.53
C GLU A 5 11.56 -38.54 42.62
N ARG A 6 12.83 -38.89 42.36
CA ARG A 6 13.66 -38.16 41.39
C ARG A 6 13.14 -38.28 39.96
N ILE A 7 12.69 -39.47 39.54
CA ILE A 7 12.15 -39.68 38.19
C ILE A 7 10.85 -38.89 37.99
N VAL A 8 9.98 -38.84 39.01
CA VAL A 8 8.71 -38.08 38.95
C VAL A 8 8.97 -36.57 38.94
N ASN A 9 9.90 -36.07 39.75
CA ASN A 9 10.29 -34.65 39.74
C ASN A 9 10.95 -34.23 38.42
N ILE A 10 11.80 -35.07 37.82
CA ILE A 10 12.40 -34.78 36.51
C ILE A 10 11.32 -34.73 35.43
N LYS A 11 10.36 -35.66 35.42
CA LYS A 11 9.23 -35.63 34.47
C LYS A 11 8.32 -34.41 34.68
N LEU A 12 8.08 -34.01 35.93
CA LEU A 12 7.29 -32.83 36.27
C LEU A 12 7.96 -31.53 35.80
N ILE A 13 9.27 -31.41 36.02
CA ILE A 13 10.08 -30.25 35.60
C ILE A 13 10.18 -30.17 34.07
N VAL A 14 10.40 -31.29 33.38
CA VAL A 14 10.47 -31.33 31.91
C VAL A 14 9.10 -31.00 31.29
N SER A 15 8.00 -31.49 31.87
CA SER A 15 6.64 -31.16 31.41
C SER A 15 6.28 -29.69 31.62
N ALA A 16 6.73 -29.08 32.73
CA ALA A 16 6.53 -27.65 32.99
C ALA A 16 7.39 -26.76 32.08
N ALA A 17 8.59 -27.20 31.69
CA ALA A 17 9.47 -26.45 30.80
C ALA A 17 8.99 -26.43 29.33
N ILE A 18 8.34 -27.50 28.86
CA ILE A 18 7.82 -27.58 27.48
C ILE A 18 6.64 -26.60 27.26
N LEU A 19 5.85 -26.30 28.31
CA LEU A 19 4.69 -25.41 28.20
C LEU A 19 5.05 -23.92 28.06
N MET A 20 6.29 -23.51 28.36
CA MET A 20 6.69 -22.09 28.42
C MET A 20 7.33 -21.56 27.12
N THR A 21 7.54 -22.39 26.10
CA THR A 21 8.22 -21.98 24.86
C THR A 21 7.29 -21.60 23.70
N SER A 22 5.96 -21.71 23.86
CA SER A 22 5.01 -21.49 22.76
C SER A 22 4.47 -20.05 22.63
N VAL A 23 4.85 -19.11 23.50
CA VAL A 23 4.21 -17.78 23.57
C VAL A 23 5.01 -16.62 22.97
N MET A 24 6.11 -16.88 22.25
CA MET A 24 6.84 -15.82 21.52
C MET A 24 7.05 -16.18 20.05
N ALA A 25 5.96 -16.42 19.32
CA ALA A 25 5.97 -16.16 17.89
C ALA A 25 5.86 -14.63 17.71
N PRO A 26 6.81 -13.96 17.03
CA PRO A 26 6.73 -12.51 16.82
C PRO A 26 5.48 -12.19 16.02
N MET A 27 4.64 -11.33 16.62
CA MET A 27 3.46 -10.72 16.02
C MET A 27 3.87 -9.71 14.94
N SER A 28 4.57 -10.16 13.89
CA SER A 28 5.02 -9.29 12.79
C SER A 28 4.03 -9.23 11.62
N ARG A 29 2.75 -9.58 11.85
CA ARG A 29 1.71 -9.51 10.81
C ARG A 29 0.60 -8.49 11.09
N ALA A 30 0.87 -7.48 11.92
CA ALA A 30 -0.10 -6.43 12.19
C ALA A 30 0.00 -5.20 11.26
N PHE A 31 1.04 -5.09 10.43
CA PHE A 31 1.20 -3.96 9.49
C PHE A 31 0.69 -4.22 8.07
N ALA A 32 0.16 -5.42 7.78
CA ALA A 32 -0.41 -5.72 6.47
C ALA A 32 -1.95 -5.67 6.43
N THR A 33 -2.62 -5.69 7.59
CA THR A 33 -4.10 -5.74 7.69
C THR A 33 -4.76 -4.38 7.95
N GLN A 34 -3.96 -3.32 8.15
CA GLN A 34 -4.46 -1.93 8.25
C GLN A 34 -4.13 -1.08 7.02
N ALA A 35 -3.48 -1.64 6.01
CA ALA A 35 -3.69 -1.12 4.66
C ALA A 35 -5.07 -1.64 4.25
N THR A 36 -6.14 -0.88 4.53
CA THR A 36 -7.25 -0.88 3.59
C THR A 36 -6.58 -0.77 2.22
N GLU A 37 -6.73 -1.76 1.35
CA GLU A 37 -6.30 -1.69 -0.04
C GLU A 37 -7.17 -0.62 -0.72
N ALA A 38 -7.03 0.64 -0.27
CA ALA A 38 -7.57 1.81 -0.90
C ALA A 38 -6.75 1.93 -2.17
N ALA A 39 -7.27 1.29 -3.20
CA ALA A 39 -6.64 1.33 -4.49
C ALA A 39 -6.48 2.80 -4.90
N PRO A 40 -5.41 3.18 -5.61
CA PRO A 40 -5.09 4.58 -5.91
C PRO A 40 -6.27 5.40 -6.45
N GLN A 41 -7.24 4.78 -7.11
CA GLN A 41 -8.44 5.45 -7.60
C GLN A 41 -9.41 5.95 -6.52
N ASP A 42 -9.39 5.33 -5.34
CA ASP A 42 -10.31 5.62 -4.23
C ASP A 42 -9.78 6.67 -3.27
N MET A 43 -8.51 7.05 -3.39
CA MET A 43 -7.94 8.15 -2.62
C MET A 43 -8.53 9.49 -3.06
N THR A 44 -8.67 10.38 -2.09
CA THR A 44 -9.08 11.76 -2.31
C THR A 44 -7.95 12.61 -2.86
N CYS A 45 -8.31 13.68 -3.54
CA CYS A 45 -7.38 14.70 -3.99
C CYS A 45 -6.57 15.32 -2.86
N LYS A 46 -7.16 15.46 -1.67
CA LYS A 46 -6.47 15.89 -0.45
C LYS A 46 -5.36 14.92 -0.06
N GLU A 47 -5.68 13.63 0.01
CA GLU A 47 -4.67 12.60 0.31
C GLU A 47 -3.55 12.61 -0.72
N PHE A 48 -3.87 12.86 -2.00
CA PHE A 48 -2.87 12.90 -3.06
C PHE A 48 -1.87 14.05 -2.90
N VAL A 49 -2.36 15.27 -2.63
CA VAL A 49 -1.48 16.46 -2.50
C VAL A 49 -0.69 16.47 -1.19
N ASP A 50 -1.13 15.73 -0.17
CA ASP A 50 -0.43 15.59 1.11
C ASP A 50 0.70 14.53 1.06
N MET A 51 0.83 13.75 -0.02
CA MET A 51 1.91 12.77 -0.18
C MET A 51 3.26 13.41 -0.53
N SER A 52 4.36 12.66 -0.35
CA SER A 52 5.65 13.08 -0.90
C SER A 52 5.70 12.90 -2.42
N GLY A 53 6.50 13.71 -3.11
CA GLY A 53 6.52 13.78 -4.58
C GLY A 53 6.83 12.45 -5.28
N GLN A 54 7.63 11.57 -4.67
CA GLN A 54 7.90 10.23 -5.21
C GLN A 54 6.63 9.36 -5.25
N TYR A 55 5.77 9.43 -4.23
CA TYR A 55 4.51 8.69 -4.18
C TYR A 55 3.48 9.31 -5.10
N MET A 56 3.44 10.64 -5.22
CA MET A 56 2.56 11.33 -6.18
C MET A 56 2.80 10.82 -7.61
N THR A 57 4.07 10.71 -8.02
CA THR A 57 4.42 10.27 -9.38
C THR A 57 4.00 8.82 -9.63
N ALA A 58 4.28 7.92 -8.67
CA ALA A 58 3.88 6.51 -8.77
C ALA A 58 2.35 6.35 -8.86
N ILE A 59 1.62 7.08 -8.02
CA ILE A 59 0.16 7.07 -8.02
C ILE A 59 -0.40 7.65 -9.32
N ALA A 60 0.11 8.80 -9.76
CA ALA A 60 -0.31 9.44 -11.01
C ALA A 60 -0.08 8.50 -12.22
N PHE A 61 1.03 7.77 -12.23
CA PHE A 61 1.32 6.80 -13.29
C PHE A 61 0.26 5.70 -13.36
N VAL A 62 -0.12 5.12 -12.22
CA VAL A 62 -1.18 4.10 -12.13
C VAL A 62 -2.53 4.67 -12.57
N ILE A 63 -2.84 5.90 -12.16
CA ILE A 63 -4.13 6.54 -12.46
C ILE A 63 -4.28 6.87 -13.95
N VAL A 64 -3.26 7.49 -14.54
CA VAL A 64 -3.28 7.89 -15.95
C VAL A 64 -3.30 6.69 -16.88
N ASN A 65 -2.59 5.61 -16.51
CA ASN A 65 -2.45 4.39 -17.30
C ASN A 65 -3.39 3.25 -16.85
N LYS A 66 -4.41 3.52 -16.05
CA LYS A 66 -5.30 2.48 -15.49
C LYS A 66 -5.91 1.53 -16.53
N ASN A 67 -6.20 2.04 -17.73
CA ASN A 67 -6.81 1.27 -18.82
C ASN A 67 -5.82 0.91 -19.93
N SER A 68 -4.53 1.14 -19.72
CA SER A 68 -3.48 0.80 -20.67
C SER A 68 -3.21 -0.70 -20.65
N ASP A 69 -3.06 -1.30 -21.83
CA ASP A 69 -2.54 -2.66 -21.94
C ASP A 69 -0.99 -2.70 -21.96
N PHE A 70 -0.34 -1.53 -21.83
CA PHE A 70 1.11 -1.31 -21.88
C PHE A 70 1.78 -1.88 -23.14
N LYS A 71 1.04 -1.92 -24.25
CA LYS A 71 1.51 -2.42 -25.55
C LYS A 71 1.66 -1.27 -26.53
N GLY A 72 2.80 -1.23 -27.23
CA GLY A 72 3.09 -0.15 -28.16
C GLY A 72 3.08 1.20 -27.45
N ASP A 73 2.34 2.15 -28.01
CA ASP A 73 2.23 3.52 -27.50
C ASP A 73 0.97 3.73 -26.63
N ASP A 74 0.23 2.68 -26.24
CA ASP A 74 -1.01 2.81 -25.44
C ASP A 74 -0.76 3.17 -23.95
N TYR A 75 0.31 3.89 -23.62
CA TYR A 75 0.57 4.35 -22.26
C TYR A 75 1.31 5.69 -22.24
N VAL A 76 1.04 6.48 -21.21
CA VAL A 76 1.76 7.73 -20.95
C VAL A 76 3.09 7.39 -20.25
N PRO A 77 4.25 7.77 -20.82
CA PRO A 77 5.55 7.49 -20.23
C PRO A 77 5.74 8.18 -18.88
N LEU A 78 6.56 7.57 -18.00
CA LEU A 78 6.82 8.11 -16.66
C LEU A 78 7.29 9.56 -16.67
N HIS A 79 8.14 9.93 -17.65
CA HIS A 79 8.64 11.30 -17.77
C HIS A 79 7.51 12.30 -18.04
N GLU A 80 6.55 11.95 -18.89
CA GLU A 80 5.38 12.81 -19.16
C GLU A 80 4.43 12.83 -17.96
N VAL A 81 4.29 11.71 -17.23
CA VAL A 81 3.54 11.68 -15.97
C VAL A 81 4.16 12.66 -14.95
N GLU A 82 5.47 12.61 -14.75
CA GLU A 82 6.18 13.47 -13.80
C GLU A 82 6.10 14.95 -14.17
N THR A 83 6.30 15.28 -15.44
CA THR A 83 6.43 16.68 -15.90
C THR A 83 5.10 17.33 -16.27
N VAL A 84 4.09 16.55 -16.67
CA VAL A 84 2.80 17.06 -17.16
C VAL A 84 1.65 16.62 -16.28
N ALA A 85 1.48 15.31 -16.05
CA ALA A 85 0.30 14.79 -15.37
C ALA A 85 0.27 15.18 -13.88
N VAL A 86 1.37 15.00 -13.15
CA VAL A 86 1.46 15.30 -11.71
C VAL A 86 1.14 16.78 -11.43
N PRO A 87 1.78 17.78 -12.07
CA PRO A 87 1.44 19.19 -11.85
C PRO A 87 -0.03 19.50 -12.15
N LYS A 88 -0.59 18.87 -13.19
CA LYS A 88 -2.00 19.07 -13.58
C LYS A 88 -2.96 18.45 -12.57
N MET A 89 -2.67 17.24 -12.08
CA MET A 89 -3.42 16.59 -11.01
C MET A 89 -3.39 17.41 -9.73
N ILE A 90 -2.22 17.90 -9.30
CA ILE A 90 -2.09 18.79 -8.13
C ILE A 90 -2.97 20.05 -8.30
N LYS A 91 -2.91 20.70 -9.46
CA LYS A 91 -3.71 21.92 -9.73
C LYS A 91 -5.21 21.66 -9.65
N MET A 92 -5.68 20.53 -10.16
CA MET A 92 -7.10 20.15 -10.10
C MET A 92 -7.50 19.74 -8.68
N CYS A 93 -6.64 19.00 -7.97
CA CYS A 93 -6.89 18.56 -6.61
C CYS A 93 -6.97 19.70 -5.59
N HIS A 94 -6.19 20.77 -5.77
CA HIS A 94 -6.36 21.98 -4.95
C HIS A 94 -7.73 22.66 -5.11
N ARG A 95 -8.43 22.46 -6.23
CA ARG A 95 -9.78 23.01 -6.45
C ARG A 95 -10.89 22.11 -5.91
N HIS A 96 -10.62 20.81 -5.83
CA HIS A 96 -11.59 19.78 -5.47
C HIS A 96 -10.96 18.74 -4.52
N PRO A 97 -10.63 19.13 -3.27
CA PRO A 97 -9.87 18.28 -2.35
C PRO A 97 -10.59 16.97 -2.00
N ASP A 98 -11.92 16.97 -1.97
CA ASP A 98 -12.72 15.81 -1.57
C ASP A 98 -13.04 14.86 -2.74
N THR A 99 -12.70 15.23 -3.98
CA THR A 99 -12.92 14.39 -5.17
C THR A 99 -11.95 13.22 -5.19
N LYS A 100 -12.45 12.04 -5.59
CA LYS A 100 -11.62 10.85 -5.77
C LYS A 100 -10.72 10.96 -7.00
N LEU A 101 -9.49 10.47 -6.89
CA LEU A 101 -8.50 10.56 -7.98
C LEU A 101 -8.94 9.83 -9.26
N GLY A 102 -9.66 8.71 -9.13
CA GLY A 102 -10.18 7.96 -10.28
C GLY A 102 -11.15 8.77 -11.15
N GLU A 103 -11.89 9.71 -10.55
CA GLU A 103 -12.82 10.60 -11.26
C GLU A 103 -12.08 11.71 -12.02
N LEU A 104 -10.88 12.08 -11.55
CA LEU A 104 -10.01 13.08 -12.18
C LEU A 104 -9.38 12.56 -13.49
N ALA A 105 -9.06 11.26 -13.54
CA ALA A 105 -8.39 10.60 -14.68
C ALA A 105 -9.22 10.68 -15.97
N VAL A 106 -10.55 10.58 -15.85
CA VAL A 106 -11.49 10.72 -16.97
C VAL A 106 -11.36 12.09 -17.63
N ASN A 107 -11.03 13.13 -16.87
CA ASN A 107 -10.86 14.50 -17.35
C ASN A 107 -9.46 14.79 -17.92
N LEU A 108 -8.46 13.96 -17.61
CA LEU A 108 -7.08 14.09 -18.12
C LEU A 108 -6.94 13.56 -19.55
N LYS A 109 -7.71 12.53 -19.92
CA LYS A 109 -7.70 11.92 -21.26
C LYS A 109 -8.15 12.89 -22.37
N GLY A 110 -9.00 13.88 -22.05
CA GLY A 110 -9.41 14.95 -22.97
C GLY A 110 -8.51 16.20 -22.97
N SER A 111 -7.36 16.12 -22.33
CA SER A 111 -6.67 17.29 -21.77
C SER A 111 -5.23 17.45 -22.29
N GLY A 112 -4.85 16.73 -23.35
CA GLY A 112 -3.56 16.86 -24.03
C GLY A 112 -2.43 15.97 -23.52
N LEU A 113 -2.72 14.87 -22.81
CA LEU A 113 -1.76 13.79 -22.62
C LEU A 113 -1.70 12.98 -23.91
N HIS A 114 -0.49 12.76 -24.43
CA HIS A 114 -0.31 11.96 -25.63
C HIS A 114 -0.36 10.47 -25.22
N TYR A 115 -1.37 9.77 -25.76
CA TYR A 115 -1.38 8.32 -25.85
C TYR A 115 -0.79 7.99 -27.21
#